data_AF-A0A1A0KXV3-F1
#
_entry.id   AF-A0A1A0KXV3-F1
#
_cell.length_a   1.000
_cell.length_b   1.000
_cell.length_c   1.000
_cell.angle_alpha   90.00
_cell.angle_beta   90.00
_cell.angle_gamma   90.00
#
_symmetry.space_group_name_H-M   'P 1'
#
loop_
_entity.id
_entity.type
_entity.pdbx_description
1 polymer ?
#
loop_
_entity_poly.entity_id
_entity_poly.type
_entity_poly.pdbx_seq_one_letter_code
_entity_poly.pdbx_strand_id
1 'polypeptide(L)'
;MPPRDTRRERFYEAERMVFRMFERAGGTHTVQLAGTELTLPVEVQFASVDSVRDYVGRVLSMPSVKQRFDAASTPVSVRARRGHRSAHYARRVDSDQREIAIPDSTEGRWALRELVVLHEIAHHLDDSDGPAHGREFATTLTELVGVVLGPEAEFVYRVVFADSGL
;
A
#
# COMPACT_ATOMS: atom_id res chain seq x y z
N MET A 1 -17.46 2.12 15.53
CA MET A 1 -16.06 1.81 15.94
C MET A 1 -15.64 0.63 15.09
N PRO A 2 -14.56 0.72 14.29
CA PRO A 2 -14.17 -0.38 13.41
C PRO A 2 -13.90 -1.65 14.22
N PRO A 3 -14.20 -2.84 13.67
CA PRO A 3 -14.01 -4.10 14.37
C PRO A 3 -12.52 -4.30 14.71
N ARG A 4 -12.28 -5.08 15.78
CA ARG A 4 -10.93 -5.31 16.29
C ARG A 4 -10.07 -6.00 15.24
N ASP A 5 -8.91 -5.41 14.96
CA ASP A 5 -7.93 -5.95 14.03
C ASP A 5 -7.04 -7.01 14.70
N THR A 6 -7.49 -8.26 14.63
CA THR A 6 -6.79 -9.41 15.21
C THR A 6 -5.67 -9.96 14.33
N ARG A 7 -5.60 -9.54 13.06
CA ARG A 7 -4.62 -10.05 12.07
C ARG A 7 -3.50 -9.05 11.76
N ARG A 8 -3.61 -7.81 12.23
CA ARG A 8 -2.64 -6.72 12.06
C ARG A 8 -1.17 -7.14 12.13
N GLU A 9 -0.78 -7.88 13.17
CA GLU A 9 0.61 -8.27 13.37
C GLU A 9 1.11 -9.18 12.24
N ARG A 10 0.31 -10.19 11.88
CA ARG A 10 0.60 -11.10 10.77
C ARG A 10 0.61 -10.36 9.44
N PHE A 11 -0.30 -9.41 9.25
CA PHE A 11 -0.33 -8.57 8.05
C PHE A 11 1.00 -7.81 7.87
N TYR A 12 1.44 -7.09 8.90
CA TYR A 12 2.71 -6.36 8.83
C TYR A 12 3.92 -7.30 8.71
N GLU A 13 3.85 -8.52 9.24
CA GLU A 13 4.90 -9.52 9.02
C GLU A 13 4.99 -9.94 7.55
N ALA A 14 3.86 -10.27 6.95
CA ALA A 14 3.73 -10.63 5.54
C ALA A 14 4.20 -9.48 4.63
N GLU A 15 3.73 -8.26 4.89
CA GLU A 15 4.13 -7.07 4.14
C GLU A 15 5.62 -6.79 4.24
N ARG A 16 6.23 -6.96 5.43
CA ARG A 16 7.69 -6.87 5.57
C ARG A 16 8.42 -7.94 4.74
N MET A 17 7.82 -9.10 4.49
CA MET A 17 8.43 -10.10 3.59
C MET A 17 8.43 -9.59 2.15
N VAL A 18 7.33 -9.00 1.69
CA VAL A 18 7.23 -8.39 0.35
C VAL A 18 8.26 -7.27 0.20
N PHE A 19 8.36 -6.36 1.17
CA PHE A 19 9.33 -5.25 1.11
C PHE A 19 10.77 -5.76 0.95
N ARG A 20 11.12 -6.83 1.67
CA ARG A 20 12.44 -7.48 1.53
C ARG A 20 12.64 -8.14 0.17
N MET A 21 11.58 -8.67 -0.47
CA MET A 21 11.71 -9.23 -1.82
C MET A 21 12.02 -8.13 -2.84
N PHE A 22 11.32 -7.00 -2.79
CA PHE A 22 11.60 -5.84 -3.65
C PHE A 22 13.01 -5.27 -3.42
N GLU A 23 13.45 -5.16 -2.16
CA GLU A 23 14.81 -4.71 -1.83
C GLU A 23 15.90 -5.66 -2.35
N ARG A 24 15.65 -6.98 -2.25
CA ARG A 24 16.63 -8.02 -2.63
C ARG A 24 16.70 -8.29 -4.12
N ALA A 25 15.67 -7.91 -4.88
CA ALA A 25 15.62 -8.10 -6.32
C ALA A 25 16.87 -7.50 -7.01
N GLY A 26 17.54 -6.52 -6.38
CA GLY A 26 18.88 -6.08 -6.77
C GLY A 26 18.91 -5.45 -8.16
N GLY A 27 20.07 -5.44 -8.81
CA GLY A 27 20.22 -4.81 -10.14
C GLY A 27 19.52 -5.53 -11.29
N THR A 28 19.22 -6.83 -11.14
CA THR A 28 18.47 -7.62 -12.14
C THR A 28 16.97 -7.63 -11.86
N HIS A 29 16.56 -7.16 -10.69
CA HIS A 29 15.19 -7.16 -10.19
C HIS A 29 14.51 -8.55 -10.22
N THR A 30 15.27 -9.64 -10.04
CA THR A 30 14.73 -11.00 -10.08
C THR A 30 14.61 -11.65 -8.70
N VAL A 31 13.52 -12.39 -8.47
CA VAL A 31 13.30 -13.18 -7.24
C VAL A 31 12.72 -14.55 -7.55
N GLN A 32 13.05 -15.56 -6.73
CA GLN A 32 12.42 -16.88 -6.76
C GLN A 32 11.25 -16.92 -5.78
N LEU A 33 10.05 -17.21 -6.27
CA LEU A 33 8.85 -17.35 -5.45
C LEU A 33 7.95 -18.47 -5.97
N ALA A 34 7.53 -19.37 -5.08
CA ALA A 34 6.67 -20.51 -5.41
C ALA A 34 7.17 -21.34 -6.63
N GLY A 35 8.50 -21.52 -6.73
CA GLY A 35 9.12 -22.25 -7.84
C GLY A 35 9.21 -21.50 -9.17
N THR A 36 8.85 -20.21 -9.20
CA THR A 36 8.89 -19.35 -10.40
C THR A 36 9.90 -18.23 -10.23
N GLU A 37 10.61 -17.90 -11.31
CA GLU A 37 11.43 -16.69 -11.39
C GLU A 37 10.59 -15.51 -11.85
N LEU A 38 10.59 -14.43 -11.08
CA LEU A 38 9.84 -13.22 -11.35
C LEU A 38 10.79 -12.06 -11.51
N THR A 39 10.50 -11.18 -12.47
CA THR A 39 11.12 -9.85 -12.54
C THR A 39 10.17 -8.85 -11.90
N LEU A 40 10.59 -8.25 -10.79
CA LEU A 40 9.81 -7.25 -10.08
C LEU A 40 10.05 -5.85 -10.68
N PRO A 41 9.05 -4.97 -10.67
CA PRO A 41 9.25 -3.59 -11.07
C PRO A 41 10.17 -2.87 -10.06
N VAL A 42 10.82 -1.81 -10.53
CA VAL A 42 11.59 -0.91 -9.67
C VAL A 42 10.63 -0.14 -8.78
N GLU A 43 10.82 -0.22 -7.46
CA GLU A 43 10.06 0.57 -6.51
C GLU A 43 10.48 2.04 -6.56
N VAL A 44 9.50 2.95 -6.66
CA VAL A 44 9.76 4.38 -6.51
C VAL A 44 10.13 4.74 -5.06
N GLN A 45 11.23 5.47 -4.90
CA GLN A 45 11.60 6.14 -3.65
C GLN A 45 11.29 7.63 -3.78
N PHE A 46 10.46 8.17 -2.90
CA PHE A 46 10.05 9.57 -2.98
C PHE A 46 11.05 10.47 -2.25
N ALA A 47 11.34 11.63 -2.85
CA ALA A 47 12.20 12.62 -2.21
C ALA A 47 11.48 13.48 -1.17
N SER A 48 10.13 13.55 -1.23
CA SER A 48 9.32 14.44 -0.39
C SER A 48 7.86 13.99 -0.31
N VAL A 49 7.12 14.55 0.65
CA VAL A 49 5.67 14.39 0.77
C VAL A 49 4.93 14.98 -0.42
N ASP A 50 5.44 16.04 -1.04
CA ASP A 50 4.83 16.64 -2.22
C ASP A 50 4.90 15.68 -3.42
N SER A 51 6.03 14.98 -3.60
CA SER A 51 6.14 13.92 -4.61
C SER A 51 5.20 12.75 -4.33
N VAL A 52 4.94 12.43 -3.06
CA VAL A 52 3.92 11.43 -2.67
C VAL A 52 2.53 11.93 -3.04
N ARG A 53 2.20 13.21 -2.77
CA ARG A 53 0.90 13.80 -3.13
C ARG A 53 0.64 13.69 -4.62
N ASP A 54 1.62 14.03 -5.45
CA ASP A 54 1.50 13.92 -6.91
C ASP A 54 1.31 12.48 -7.35
N TYR A 55 2.03 11.54 -6.74
CA TYR A 55 1.91 10.12 -7.02
C TYR A 55 0.52 9.56 -6.67
N VAL A 56 0.00 9.87 -5.47
CA VAL A 56 -1.36 9.50 -5.04
C VAL A 56 -2.39 10.02 -6.05
N GLY A 57 -2.27 11.29 -6.46
CA GLY A 57 -3.15 11.88 -7.46
C GLY A 57 -3.10 11.16 -8.82
N ARG A 58 -1.89 10.75 -9.27
CA ARG A 58 -1.71 9.97 -10.50
C ARG A 58 -2.36 8.60 -10.40
N VAL A 59 -2.08 7.84 -9.33
CA VAL A 59 -2.64 6.49 -9.11
C VAL A 59 -4.16 6.53 -9.11
N LEU A 60 -4.77 7.41 -8.31
CA LEU A 60 -6.23 7.53 -8.23
C LEU A 60 -6.87 8.05 -9.53
N SER A 61 -6.09 8.68 -10.41
CA SER A 61 -6.54 9.13 -11.72
C SER A 61 -6.42 8.08 -12.82
N MET A 62 -5.72 6.97 -12.58
CA MET A 62 -5.56 5.89 -13.57
C MET A 62 -6.92 5.30 -13.95
N PRO A 63 -7.23 5.14 -15.25
CA PRO A 63 -8.51 4.56 -15.69
C PRO A 63 -8.75 3.15 -15.13
N SER A 64 -7.71 2.32 -15.05
CA SER A 64 -7.77 0.97 -14.49
C SER A 64 -8.08 0.96 -12.99
N VAL A 65 -7.50 1.90 -12.21
CA VAL A 65 -7.81 2.06 -10.79
C VAL A 65 -9.25 2.52 -10.60
N LYS A 66 -9.69 3.53 -11.36
CA LYS A 66 -11.09 4.02 -11.30
C LYS A 66 -12.12 2.98 -11.73
N GLN A 67 -11.79 2.13 -12.69
CA GLN A 67 -12.64 1.02 -13.11
C GLN A 67 -12.76 -0.05 -12.03
N ARG A 68 -11.69 -0.29 -11.26
CA ARG A 68 -11.64 -1.34 -10.25
C ARG A 68 -12.20 -0.91 -8.89
N PHE A 69 -12.03 0.36 -8.53
CA PHE A 69 -12.34 0.88 -7.20
C PHE A 69 -13.16 2.18 -7.28
N ASP A 70 -14.44 2.11 -6.95
CA ASP A 70 -15.35 3.28 -6.96
C ASP A 70 -14.83 4.41 -6.06
N ALA A 71 -14.24 4.04 -4.93
CA ALA A 71 -13.61 4.92 -3.94
C ALA A 71 -12.52 5.85 -4.54
N ALA A 72 -11.94 5.49 -5.69
CA ALA A 72 -10.91 6.28 -6.36
C ALA A 72 -11.40 7.67 -6.80
N SER A 73 -12.71 7.83 -6.99
CA SER A 73 -13.32 9.13 -7.31
C SER A 73 -13.49 10.03 -6.07
N THR A 74 -13.29 9.49 -4.86
CA THR A 74 -13.38 10.27 -3.63
C THR A 74 -12.06 10.99 -3.34
N PRO A 75 -12.06 12.31 -3.11
CA PRO A 75 -10.83 13.05 -2.81
C PRO A 75 -10.15 12.56 -1.53
N VAL A 76 -8.81 12.52 -1.57
CA VAL A 76 -7.95 12.29 -0.40
C VAL A 76 -6.80 13.30 -0.41
N SER A 77 -6.52 13.88 0.74
CA SER A 77 -5.40 14.81 0.92
C SER A 77 -4.15 14.07 1.40
N VAL A 78 -2.97 14.61 1.09
CA VAL A 78 -1.69 14.07 1.57
C VAL A 78 -0.94 15.15 2.34
N ARG A 79 -0.49 14.83 3.55
CA ARG A 79 0.29 15.75 4.39
C ARG A 79 1.46 15.07 5.10
N ALA A 80 2.39 15.89 5.57
CA ALA A 80 3.46 15.45 6.45
C ALA A 80 2.91 15.00 7.81
N ARG A 81 3.56 14.00 8.39
CA ARG A 81 3.25 13.47 9.72
C ARG A 81 4.37 13.79 10.69
N ARG A 82 4.01 14.34 11.86
CA ARG A 82 4.97 14.70 12.92
C ARG A 82 5.71 13.49 13.52
N GLY A 83 5.05 12.33 13.64
CA GLY A 83 5.66 11.11 14.17
C GLY A 83 6.18 10.18 13.07
N HIS A 84 7.23 9.41 13.36
CA HIS A 84 7.90 8.52 12.39
C HIS A 84 7.47 7.04 12.44
N ARG A 85 6.69 6.62 13.44
CA ARG A 85 6.37 5.20 13.69
C ARG A 85 5.39 4.56 12.72
N SER A 86 4.64 5.36 11.96
CA SER A 86 3.68 4.87 10.99
C SER A 86 3.38 5.94 9.94
N ALA A 87 3.20 5.53 8.69
CA ALA A 87 2.26 6.20 7.81
C ALA A 87 0.83 5.81 8.24
N HIS A 88 -0.17 6.63 7.92
CA HIS A 88 -1.56 6.20 8.09
C HIS A 88 -2.51 7.03 7.24
N TYR A 89 -3.49 6.34 6.68
CA TYR A 89 -4.75 6.89 6.24
C TYR A 89 -5.69 7.12 7.42
N ALA A 90 -6.49 8.18 7.35
CA ALA A 90 -7.59 8.43 8.25
C ALA A 90 -8.79 9.00 7.48
N ARG A 91 -9.98 8.48 7.81
CA ARG A 91 -11.27 9.10 7.49
C ARG A 91 -11.80 9.77 8.74
N ARG A 92 -12.10 11.07 8.67
CA ARG A 92 -12.75 11.76 9.79
C ARG A 92 -14.20 11.28 9.91
N VAL A 93 -14.68 11.07 11.13
CA VAL A 93 -16.05 10.56 11.36
C VAL A 93 -17.08 11.69 11.27
N ASP A 94 -16.65 12.92 11.52
CA ASP A 94 -17.46 14.14 11.54
C ASP A 94 -17.45 14.92 10.21
N SER A 95 -16.70 14.45 9.22
CA SER A 95 -16.58 15.07 7.90
C SER A 95 -16.16 14.04 6.87
N ASP A 96 -16.54 14.23 5.59
CA ASP A 96 -16.07 13.38 4.48
C ASP A 96 -14.57 13.57 4.14
N GLN A 97 -13.81 14.18 5.04
CA GLN A 97 -12.39 14.41 4.86
C GLN A 97 -11.61 13.11 5.02
N ARG A 98 -10.83 12.80 4.00
CA ARG A 98 -9.91 11.68 3.92
C ARG A 98 -8.48 12.21 3.79
N GLU A 99 -7.56 11.60 4.53
CA GLU A 99 -6.18 12.09 4.60
C GLU A 99 -5.20 10.93 4.72
N ILE A 100 -4.09 11.03 3.98
CA ILE A 100 -2.91 10.18 4.12
C ILE A 100 -1.79 11.02 4.75
N ALA A 101 -1.29 10.56 5.90
CA ALA A 101 -0.25 11.23 6.65
C ALA A 101 1.08 10.46 6.58
N ILE A 102 2.09 11.06 5.95
CA ILE A 102 3.39 10.42 5.66
C ILE A 102 4.50 11.04 6.50
N PRO A 103 5.27 10.25 7.26
CA PRO A 103 6.51 10.73 7.88
C PRO A 103 7.56 11.16 6.85
N ASP A 104 8.22 12.30 7.09
CA ASP A 104 9.27 12.85 6.22
C ASP A 104 10.57 13.21 6.95
N SER A 105 10.55 13.13 8.29
CA SER A 105 11.76 13.20 9.11
C SER A 105 12.80 12.12 8.73
N THR A 106 14.06 12.31 9.12
CA THR A 106 15.15 11.35 8.86
C THR A 106 14.83 9.93 9.34
N GLU A 107 14.21 9.77 10.51
CA GLU A 107 13.77 8.49 11.08
C GLU A 107 12.54 7.91 10.36
N GLY A 108 11.77 8.77 9.68
CA GLY A 108 10.55 8.43 8.95
C GLY A 108 10.75 8.11 7.48
N ARG A 109 11.97 8.23 6.94
CA ARG A 109 12.23 8.04 5.49
C ARG A 109 11.82 6.68 4.94
N TRP A 110 11.70 5.65 5.79
CA TRP A 110 11.17 4.35 5.39
C TRP A 110 9.76 4.45 4.77
N ALA A 111 8.98 5.48 5.11
CA ALA A 111 7.63 5.68 4.61
C ALA A 111 7.57 6.35 3.23
N LEU A 112 8.68 6.91 2.75
CA LEU A 112 8.78 7.53 1.42
C LEU A 112 9.04 6.49 0.32
N ARG A 113 8.30 5.38 0.40
CA ARG A 113 8.40 4.19 -0.44
C ARG A 113 7.09 3.93 -1.16
N GLU A 114 7.14 3.56 -2.42
CA GLU A 114 5.95 3.28 -3.23
C GLU A 114 5.03 2.24 -2.59
N LEU A 115 5.57 1.15 -2.05
CA LEU A 115 4.74 0.11 -1.44
C LEU A 115 4.05 0.60 -0.16
N VAL A 116 4.70 1.46 0.63
CA VAL A 116 4.07 2.10 1.81
C VAL A 116 2.96 3.05 1.36
N VAL A 117 3.19 3.83 0.31
CA VAL A 117 2.16 4.74 -0.21
C VAL A 117 0.97 3.96 -0.79
N LEU A 118 1.22 2.85 -1.50
CA LEU A 118 0.16 1.98 -2.02
C LEU A 118 -0.61 1.30 -0.88
N HIS A 119 0.02 0.95 0.23
CA HIS A 119 -0.67 0.50 1.45
C HIS A 119 -1.67 1.56 1.94
N GLU A 120 -1.26 2.82 2.04
CA GLU A 120 -2.16 3.90 2.49
C GLU A 120 -3.26 4.22 1.47
N ILE A 121 -2.97 4.12 0.17
CA ILE A 121 -3.98 4.22 -0.88
C ILE A 121 -4.98 3.07 -0.77
N ALA A 122 -4.53 1.85 -0.47
CA ALA A 122 -5.44 0.71 -0.27
C ALA A 122 -6.40 0.95 0.89
N HIS A 123 -5.98 1.59 1.97
CA HIS A 123 -6.89 1.98 3.07
C HIS A 123 -7.93 3.02 2.63
N HIS A 124 -7.57 3.90 1.69
CA HIS A 124 -8.51 4.85 1.09
C HIS A 124 -9.52 4.16 0.16
N LEU A 125 -9.07 3.14 -0.57
CA LEU A 125 -9.86 2.41 -1.56
C LEU A 125 -10.75 1.31 -0.95
N ASP A 126 -10.36 0.76 0.20
CA ASP A 126 -11.17 -0.19 0.95
C ASP A 126 -12.31 0.54 1.66
N ASP A 127 -13.50 0.51 1.04
CA ASP A 127 -14.73 1.05 1.60
C ASP A 127 -15.48 0.02 2.49
N SER A 128 -14.86 -1.10 2.84
CA SER A 128 -15.47 -2.06 3.76
C SER A 128 -15.46 -1.56 5.21
N ASP A 129 -16.47 -1.95 5.98
CA ASP A 129 -16.54 -1.71 7.43
C ASP A 129 -15.74 -2.76 8.25
N GLY A 130 -14.85 -3.50 7.58
CA GLY A 130 -14.04 -4.57 8.16
C GLY A 130 -12.90 -4.07 9.06
N PRO A 131 -12.10 -5.00 9.62
CA PRO A 131 -10.88 -4.62 10.32
C PRO A 131 -9.90 -3.96 9.35
N ALA A 132 -9.14 -2.96 9.81
CA ALA A 132 -8.21 -2.21 8.97
C ALA A 132 -7.23 -3.11 8.18
N HIS A 133 -6.76 -4.23 8.75
CA HIS A 133 -5.94 -5.22 8.04
C HIS A 133 -6.67 -6.57 7.91
N GLY A 134 -7.96 -6.49 7.54
CA GLY A 134 -8.81 -7.63 7.24
C GLY A 134 -8.57 -8.23 5.85
N ARG A 135 -9.43 -9.19 5.47
CA ARG A 135 -9.37 -9.87 4.18
C ARG A 135 -9.67 -8.92 3.02
N GLU A 136 -10.62 -8.02 3.24
CA GLU A 136 -11.06 -7.01 2.28
C GLU A 136 -9.90 -6.06 1.97
N PHE A 137 -9.24 -5.55 3.00
CA PHE A 137 -8.02 -4.75 2.84
C PHE A 137 -6.90 -5.49 2.11
N ALA A 138 -6.62 -6.74 2.50
CA ALA A 138 -5.60 -7.56 1.85
C ALA A 138 -5.89 -7.78 0.36
N THR A 139 -7.17 -7.97 0.01
CA THR A 139 -7.64 -8.09 -1.38
C THR A 139 -7.45 -6.77 -2.13
N THR A 140 -7.91 -5.66 -1.54
CA THR A 140 -7.77 -4.32 -2.11
C THR A 140 -6.32 -3.95 -2.38
N LEU A 141 -5.43 -4.20 -1.41
CA LEU A 141 -4.00 -3.94 -1.59
C LEU A 141 -3.41 -4.81 -2.71
N THR A 142 -3.70 -6.11 -2.71
CA THR A 142 -3.20 -7.06 -3.73
C THR A 142 -3.62 -6.64 -5.14
N GLU A 143 -4.88 -6.25 -5.32
CA GLU A 143 -5.38 -5.80 -6.62
C GLU A 143 -4.83 -4.44 -7.02
N LEU A 144 -4.70 -3.50 -6.07
CA LEU A 144 -4.12 -2.20 -6.33
C LEU A 144 -2.68 -2.32 -6.82
N VAL A 145 -1.85 -3.12 -6.14
CA VAL A 145 -0.46 -3.33 -6.59
C VAL A 145 -0.41 -4.01 -7.95
N GLY A 146 -1.33 -4.93 -8.25
CA GLY A 146 -1.40 -5.55 -9.58
C GLY A 146 -1.72 -4.55 -10.68
N VAL A 147 -2.68 -3.66 -10.43
CA VAL A 147 -3.07 -2.62 -11.39
C VAL A 147 -1.98 -1.56 -11.59
N VAL A 148 -1.24 -1.21 -10.53
CA VAL A 148 -0.27 -0.11 -10.57
C VAL A 148 1.14 -0.58 -10.95
N LEU A 149 1.59 -1.70 -10.38
CA LEU A 149 2.96 -2.20 -10.53
C LEU A 149 3.06 -3.38 -11.50
N GLY A 150 1.95 -4.06 -11.77
CA GLY A 150 1.89 -5.18 -12.72
C GLY A 150 1.63 -6.54 -12.05
N PRO A 151 1.37 -7.57 -12.88
CA PRO A 151 0.92 -8.88 -12.42
C PRO A 151 1.97 -9.64 -11.59
N GLU A 152 3.26 -9.39 -11.78
CA GLU A 152 4.32 -9.99 -10.97
C GLU A 152 4.26 -9.51 -9.51
N ALA A 153 4.00 -8.22 -9.30
CA ALA A 153 3.80 -7.65 -7.97
C ALA A 153 2.53 -8.23 -7.32
N GLU A 154 1.43 -8.33 -8.09
CA GLU A 154 0.20 -8.98 -7.63
C GLU A 154 0.46 -10.42 -7.18
N PHE A 155 1.19 -11.19 -7.98
CA PHE A 155 1.50 -12.58 -7.69
C PHE A 155 2.32 -12.71 -6.40
N VAL A 156 3.29 -11.83 -6.17
CA VAL A 156 4.04 -11.79 -4.90
C VAL A 156 3.10 -11.60 -3.71
N TYR A 157 2.21 -10.61 -3.76
CA TYR A 157 1.26 -10.36 -2.68
C TYR A 157 0.32 -11.54 -2.47
N ARG A 158 -0.22 -12.14 -3.54
CA ARG A 158 -1.10 -13.31 -3.47
C ARG A 158 -0.44 -14.49 -2.76
N VAL A 159 0.80 -14.83 -3.12
CA VAL A 159 1.52 -15.95 -2.51
C VAL A 159 1.85 -15.64 -1.05
N VAL A 160 2.44 -14.47 -0.77
CA VAL A 160 2.88 -14.12 0.58
C VAL A 160 1.70 -14.01 1.55
N PHE A 161 0.58 -13.44 1.12
CA PHE A 161 -0.63 -13.35 1.95
C PHE A 161 -1.28 -14.72 2.16
N ALA A 162 -1.34 -15.56 1.13
CA ALA A 162 -1.85 -16.92 1.26
C ALA A 162 -1.02 -17.75 2.26
N ASP A 163 0.31 -17.72 2.14
CA ASP A 163 1.23 -18.43 3.03
C ASP A 163 1.15 -17.90 4.48
N SER A 164 0.78 -16.63 4.64
CA SER A 164 0.59 -15.99 5.96
C SER A 164 -0.82 -16.18 6.54
N GLY A 165 -1.72 -16.85 5.79
CA GLY A 165 -3.10 -17.09 6.20
C GLY A 165 -3.99 -15.85 6.25
N LEU A 166 -3.73 -14.86 5.37
CA LEU A 166 -4.45 -13.59 5.29
C LEU A 166 -5.64 -13.65 4.30
#